data_AF-A0A6L9SH85-F1
#
_entry.id   AF-A0A6L9SH85-F1
#
_cell.length_a   1.000
_cell.length_b   1.000
_cell.length_c   1.000
_cell.angle_alpha   90.00
_cell.angle_beta   90.00
_cell.angle_gamma   90.00
#
_symmetry.space_group_name_H-M   'P 1'
#
loop_
_entity.id
_entity.type
_entity.pdbx_description
1 polymer ?
#
loop_
_entity_poly.entity_id
_entity_poly.type
_entity_poly.pdbx_seq_one_letter_code
_entity_poly.pdbx_strand_id
1 'polypeptide(L)'
;MAAPYPAPTRPRSRSTAGVLSRAVVDEIHSIAADNAPLLDQVTSASLLTGDLWTANVLLSADNDEYPEITGVVDLDRAEWGDPLADWVIWMARKKPGTERDSFWSGYGALAEEDPSVRFRLALYAARHQAAVRLENARLADAAGVQDGSQQLAQNAESLRQMAVG
;
A
#
# COMPACT_ATOMS: atom_id res chain seq x y z
N MET A 1 6.25 37.35 30.69
CA MET A 1 5.17 36.35 30.56
C MET A 1 4.68 36.37 29.13
N ALA A 2 4.93 35.32 28.35
CA ALA A 2 4.43 35.20 26.98
C ALA A 2 2.98 34.69 27.00
N ALA A 3 2.11 35.26 26.17
CA ALA A 3 0.73 34.83 26.05
C ALA A 3 0.66 33.38 25.50
N PRO A 4 -0.25 32.52 25.99
CA PRO A 4 -0.38 31.16 25.50
C PRO A 4 -0.82 31.14 24.03
N TYR A 5 -0.25 30.21 23.26
CA TYR A 5 -0.58 29.95 21.87
C TYR A 5 -2.08 29.58 21.75
N PRO A 6 -2.87 30.24 20.90
CA PRO A 6 -4.28 29.87 20.76
C PRO A 6 -4.38 28.47 20.12
N ALA A 7 -5.19 27.61 20.73
CA ALA A 7 -5.49 26.30 20.18
C ALA A 7 -6.20 26.46 18.81
N PRO A 8 -5.81 25.72 17.77
CA PRO A 8 -6.46 25.81 16.47
C PRO A 8 -7.92 25.33 16.57
N THR A 9 -8.86 26.26 16.40
CA THR A 9 -10.29 25.95 16.29
C THR A 9 -10.59 25.45 14.88
N ARG A 10 -10.42 24.15 14.61
CA ARG A 10 -10.97 23.54 13.40
C ARG A 10 -12.49 23.39 13.56
N PRO A 11 -13.31 23.90 12.64
CA PRO A 11 -14.76 23.66 12.67
C PRO A 11 -15.03 22.15 12.54
N ARG A 12 -15.77 21.58 13.49
CA ARG A 12 -16.26 20.20 13.43
C ARG A 12 -17.52 20.11 12.58
N SER A 13 -17.43 20.40 11.27
CA SER A 13 -18.45 19.86 10.37
C SER A 13 -18.16 18.37 10.19
N ARG A 14 -19.17 17.50 10.38
CA ARG A 14 -19.02 16.07 10.08
C ARG A 14 -18.98 15.90 8.56
N SER A 15 -17.80 16.12 7.99
CA SER A 15 -17.55 15.79 6.59
C SER A 15 -17.54 14.27 6.45
N THR A 16 -18.43 13.74 5.62
CA THR A 16 -18.41 12.32 5.21
C THR A 16 -17.23 12.01 4.31
N ALA A 17 -16.47 13.01 3.82
CA ALA A 17 -15.25 12.81 3.06
C ALA A 17 -14.20 12.00 3.85
N GLY A 18 -14.23 12.07 5.19
CA GLY A 18 -13.41 11.25 6.09
C GLY A 18 -13.72 9.75 6.08
N VAL A 19 -14.90 9.34 5.60
CA VAL A 19 -15.41 7.98 5.77
C VAL A 19 -15.21 7.19 4.49
N LEU A 20 -14.49 6.06 4.60
CA LEU A 20 -14.40 5.09 3.52
C LEU A 20 -15.78 4.45 3.28
N SER A 21 -16.18 4.35 2.01
CA SER A 21 -17.49 3.79 1.65
C SER A 21 -17.60 2.35 2.13
N ARG A 22 -18.55 2.08 3.02
CA ARG A 22 -18.86 0.72 3.50
C ARG A 22 -19.16 -0.22 2.33
N ALA A 23 -19.92 0.23 1.33
CA ALA A 23 -20.30 -0.61 0.19
C ALA A 23 -19.09 -1.16 -0.58
N VAL A 24 -18.07 -0.32 -0.84
CA VAL A 24 -16.86 -0.74 -1.55
C VAL A 24 -16.01 -1.68 -0.69
N VAL A 25 -15.94 -1.43 0.61
CA VAL A 25 -15.19 -2.29 1.54
C VAL A 25 -15.85 -3.66 1.66
N ASP A 26 -17.17 -3.69 1.86
CA ASP A 26 -17.94 -4.92 1.98
C ASP A 26 -17.87 -5.74 0.68
N GLU A 27 -17.87 -5.08 -0.48
CA GLU A 27 -17.69 -5.72 -1.78
C GLU A 27 -16.32 -6.37 -1.93
N ILE A 28 -15.23 -5.62 -1.69
CA ILE A 28 -13.87 -6.16 -1.78
C ILE A 28 -13.68 -7.31 -0.78
N HIS A 29 -14.24 -7.17 0.42
CA HIS A 29 -14.23 -8.23 1.43
C HIS A 29 -14.99 -9.48 0.95
N SER A 30 -16.16 -9.33 0.33
CA SER A 30 -16.91 -10.46 -0.24
C SER A 30 -16.09 -11.17 -1.31
N ILE A 31 -15.50 -10.43 -2.25
CA ILE A 31 -14.66 -11.02 -3.30
C ILE A 31 -13.48 -11.78 -2.70
N ALA A 32 -12.82 -11.23 -1.68
CA ALA A 32 -11.73 -11.89 -0.99
C ALA A 32 -12.19 -13.17 -0.27
N ALA A 33 -13.36 -13.16 0.37
CA ALA A 33 -13.92 -14.32 1.05
C ALA A 33 -14.29 -15.43 0.06
N ASP A 34 -14.92 -15.09 -1.07
CA ASP A 34 -15.31 -16.05 -2.12
C ASP A 34 -14.09 -16.67 -2.81
N ASN A 35 -12.93 -16.00 -2.76
CA ASN A 35 -11.67 -16.45 -3.34
C ASN A 35 -10.62 -16.82 -2.28
N ALA A 36 -11.05 -17.15 -1.05
CA ALA A 36 -10.15 -17.55 0.03
C ALA A 36 -9.10 -18.61 -0.35
N PRO A 37 -9.40 -19.64 -1.19
CA PRO A 37 -8.39 -20.61 -1.60
C PRO A 37 -7.19 -20.03 -2.36
N LEU A 38 -7.31 -18.85 -2.98
CA LEU A 38 -6.17 -18.17 -3.61
C LEU A 38 -5.25 -17.53 -2.55
N LEU A 39 -5.84 -17.07 -1.42
CA LEU A 39 -5.10 -16.55 -0.28
C LEU A 39 -4.41 -17.66 0.52
N ASP A 40 -5.06 -18.83 0.63
CA ASP A 40 -4.54 -20.01 1.33
C ASP A 40 -3.26 -20.60 0.69
N GLN A 41 -2.92 -20.19 -0.55
CA GLN A 41 -1.66 -20.57 -1.19
C GLN A 41 -0.44 -19.95 -0.50
N VAL A 42 -0.63 -18.91 0.32
CA VAL A 42 0.42 -18.34 1.16
C VAL A 42 0.65 -19.26 2.36
N THR A 43 1.62 -20.16 2.23
CA THR A 43 1.94 -21.15 3.27
C THR A 43 2.98 -20.67 4.29
N SER A 44 3.65 -19.56 4.03
CA SER A 44 4.65 -18.94 4.91
C SER A 44 4.48 -17.43 4.98
N ALA A 45 4.45 -16.89 6.19
CA ALA A 45 4.49 -15.46 6.41
C ALA A 45 5.94 -14.94 6.44
N SER A 46 6.15 -13.75 5.91
CA SER A 46 7.39 -12.98 6.01
C SER A 46 7.16 -11.69 6.79
N LEU A 47 8.22 -11.18 7.41
CA LEU A 47 8.21 -9.84 7.98
C LEU A 47 8.21 -8.83 6.82
N LEU A 48 7.14 -8.05 6.72
CA LEU A 48 6.97 -6.98 5.76
C LEU A 48 7.49 -5.68 6.37
N THR A 49 8.15 -4.87 5.56
CA THR A 49 8.71 -3.59 6.01
C THR A 49 7.64 -2.54 6.23
N GLY A 50 6.60 -2.52 5.38
CA GLY A 50 5.48 -1.59 5.44
C GLY A 50 5.79 -0.16 4.99
N ASP A 51 7.07 0.25 4.98
CA ASP A 51 7.48 1.62 4.61
C ASP A 51 8.95 1.73 4.13
N LEU A 52 9.45 0.81 3.29
CA LEU A 52 10.81 0.92 2.75
C LEU A 52 10.90 1.95 1.61
N TRP A 53 11.46 3.12 1.92
CA TRP A 53 11.86 4.14 0.96
C TRP A 53 13.34 4.44 1.12
N THR A 54 13.96 5.11 0.14
CA THR A 54 15.39 5.46 0.19
C THR A 54 15.77 6.25 1.45
N ALA A 55 14.86 7.06 2.00
CA ALA A 55 15.06 7.78 3.25
C ALA A 55 15.18 6.88 4.49
N ASN A 56 14.66 5.65 4.42
CA ASN A 56 14.66 4.66 5.51
C ASN A 56 15.79 3.63 5.38
N VAL A 57 16.71 3.84 4.42
CA VAL A 57 17.87 2.97 4.16
C VAL A 57 19.15 3.71 4.57
N LEU A 58 19.95 3.10 5.44
CA LEU A 58 21.25 3.61 5.84
C LEU A 58 22.32 3.08 4.90
N LEU A 59 23.20 3.97 4.46
CA LEU A 59 24.33 3.65 3.59
C LEU A 59 25.64 3.85 4.36
N SER A 60 26.63 3.00 4.10
CA SER A 60 27.99 3.22 4.57
C SER A 60 28.57 4.50 3.96
N ALA A 61 29.34 5.26 4.76
CA ALA A 61 30.07 6.43 4.29
C ALA A 61 31.46 6.09 3.73
N ASP A 62 31.86 4.81 3.78
CA ASP A 62 33.23 4.39 3.45
C ASP A 62 33.44 4.10 1.95
N ASN A 63 32.36 4.04 1.16
CA ASN A 63 32.43 3.76 -0.28
C ASN A 63 31.31 4.47 -1.06
N ASP A 64 31.66 5.57 -1.72
CA ASP A 64 30.73 6.35 -2.56
C ASP A 64 30.48 5.72 -3.94
N GLU A 65 31.38 4.84 -4.43
CA GLU A 65 31.25 4.21 -5.75
C GLU A 65 30.25 3.04 -5.72
N TYR A 66 30.25 2.28 -4.63
CA TYR A 66 29.32 1.18 -4.37
C TYR A 66 28.73 1.34 -2.96
N PRO A 67 27.67 2.16 -2.79
CA PRO A 67 27.09 2.40 -1.48
C PRO A 67 26.54 1.09 -0.89
N GLU A 68 27.11 0.69 0.25
CA GLU A 68 26.68 -0.50 0.98
C GLU A 68 25.51 -0.17 1.90
N ILE A 69 24.42 -0.95 1.80
CA ILE A 69 23.29 -0.83 2.74
C ILE A 69 23.69 -1.43 4.08
N THR A 70 23.73 -0.59 5.12
CA THR A 70 24.15 -0.98 6.47
C THR A 70 22.99 -1.12 7.46
N GLY A 71 21.79 -0.66 7.08
CA GLY A 71 20.62 -0.79 7.93
C GLY A 71 19.32 -0.30 7.29
N VAL A 72 18.22 -0.69 7.92
CA VAL A 72 16.87 -0.23 7.61
C VAL A 72 16.23 0.27 8.89
N VAL A 73 15.58 1.43 8.83
CA VAL A 73 14.92 2.08 9.96
C VAL A 73 13.44 2.31 9.68
N ASP A 74 12.72 2.84 10.67
CA ASP A 74 11.29 3.22 10.56
C ASP A 74 10.35 2.06 10.19
N LEU A 75 10.45 0.98 10.97
CA LEU A 75 9.65 -0.25 10.83
C LEU A 75 8.35 -0.21 11.64
N ASP A 76 7.78 0.98 11.89
CA ASP A 76 6.55 1.12 12.71
C ASP A 76 5.29 0.59 12.00
N ARG A 77 5.36 0.41 10.68
CA ARG A 77 4.36 -0.24 9.83
C ARG A 77 4.64 -1.72 9.56
N ALA A 78 5.67 -2.31 10.19
CA ALA A 78 6.03 -3.69 9.93
C ALA A 78 4.94 -4.66 10.39
N GLU A 79 4.64 -5.64 9.56
CA GLU A 79 3.61 -6.65 9.82
C GLU A 79 4.09 -8.01 9.29
N TRP A 80 3.51 -9.12 9.78
CA TRP A 80 3.76 -10.45 9.23
C TRP A 80 2.68 -10.78 8.21
N GLY A 81 3.07 -11.23 7.02
CA GLY A 81 2.10 -11.58 5.98
C GLY A 81 2.72 -12.13 4.71
N ASP A 82 1.91 -12.14 3.65
CA ASP A 82 2.36 -12.45 2.30
C ASP A 82 3.39 -11.40 1.84
N PRO A 83 4.60 -11.79 1.36
CA PRO A 83 5.56 -10.87 0.75
C PRO A 83 4.96 -9.93 -0.31
N LEU A 84 3.96 -10.40 -1.07
CA LEU A 84 3.29 -9.58 -2.10
C LEU A 84 2.47 -8.42 -1.51
N ALA A 85 2.14 -8.49 -0.22
CA ALA A 85 1.35 -7.48 0.47
C ALA A 85 2.16 -6.26 0.93
N ASP A 86 3.50 -6.34 0.88
CA ASP A 86 4.34 -5.24 1.34
C ASP A 86 4.09 -3.97 0.49
N TRP A 87 4.06 -2.83 1.16
CA TRP A 87 3.87 -1.52 0.54
C TRP A 87 4.92 -1.25 -0.55
N VAL A 88 6.13 -1.73 -0.31
CA VAL A 88 7.28 -1.58 -1.20
C VAL A 88 7.04 -2.29 -2.53
N ILE A 89 6.46 -3.49 -2.50
CA ILE A 89 6.08 -4.23 -3.71
C ILE A 89 5.06 -3.43 -4.50
N TRP A 90 4.06 -2.86 -3.83
CA TRP A 90 3.08 -2.02 -4.48
C TRP A 90 3.70 -0.75 -5.11
N MET A 91 4.63 -0.11 -4.42
CA MET A 91 5.29 1.10 -4.91
C MET A 91 6.33 0.84 -6.00
N ALA A 92 7.06 -0.25 -5.94
CA ALA A 92 8.02 -0.69 -6.97
C ALA A 92 7.32 -1.04 -8.28
N ARG A 93 6.09 -1.57 -8.21
CA ARG A 93 5.25 -1.82 -9.39
C ARG A 93 4.68 -0.53 -10.01
N LYS A 94 4.69 0.61 -9.29
CA LYS A 94 4.26 1.89 -9.85
C LYS A 94 5.39 2.53 -10.66
N LYS A 95 5.03 3.07 -11.83
CA LYS A 95 5.93 3.76 -12.78
C LYS A 95 6.96 2.82 -13.44
N PRO A 96 6.50 1.79 -14.17
CA PRO A 96 7.41 0.95 -14.94
C PRO A 96 8.19 1.78 -15.96
N GLY A 97 9.42 1.36 -16.30
CA GLY A 97 10.32 2.07 -17.21
C GLY A 97 11.12 3.19 -16.55
N THR A 98 11.21 3.22 -15.22
CA THR A 98 11.98 4.20 -14.45
C THR A 98 13.11 3.53 -13.68
N GLU A 99 13.89 4.30 -12.91
CA GLU A 99 14.94 3.77 -12.04
C GLU A 99 14.43 2.71 -11.05
N ARG A 100 13.12 2.69 -10.76
CA ARG A 100 12.48 1.68 -9.91
C ARG A 100 12.58 0.27 -10.46
N ASP A 101 12.74 0.10 -11.78
CA ASP A 101 12.86 -1.23 -12.38
C ASP A 101 14.13 -1.96 -11.91
N SER A 102 15.15 -1.21 -11.46
CA SER A 102 16.37 -1.78 -10.86
C SER A 102 16.09 -2.61 -9.61
N PHE A 103 15.02 -2.29 -8.87
CA PHE A 103 14.58 -3.05 -7.69
C PHE A 103 14.38 -4.54 -8.04
N TRP A 104 13.75 -4.83 -9.18
CA TRP A 104 13.45 -6.20 -9.61
C TRP A 104 14.70 -6.99 -10.01
N SER A 105 15.81 -6.34 -10.32
CA SER A 105 17.08 -7.03 -10.59
C SER A 105 17.68 -7.66 -9.33
N GLY A 106 17.46 -7.04 -8.17
CA GLY A 106 17.89 -7.58 -6.87
C GLY A 106 16.80 -8.44 -6.19
N TYR A 107 15.54 -8.01 -6.27
CA TYR A 107 14.41 -8.66 -5.61
C TYR A 107 13.93 -9.93 -6.33
N GLY A 108 14.08 -9.98 -7.66
CA GLY A 108 13.52 -11.02 -8.52
C GLY A 108 12.15 -10.65 -9.10
N ALA A 109 11.74 -11.35 -10.15
CA ALA A 109 10.47 -11.11 -10.82
C ALA A 109 9.29 -11.68 -10.02
N LEU A 110 8.15 -11.00 -10.09
CA LEU A 110 6.88 -11.52 -9.59
C LEU A 110 6.31 -12.51 -10.61
N ALA A 111 5.81 -13.66 -10.15
CA ALA A 111 5.16 -14.67 -10.99
C ALA A 111 3.73 -14.25 -11.39
N GLU A 112 3.58 -13.09 -12.05
CA GLU A 112 2.27 -12.53 -12.45
C GLU A 112 1.56 -13.36 -13.54
N GLU A 113 2.18 -14.40 -14.10
CA GLU A 113 1.52 -15.42 -14.90
C GLU A 113 0.56 -16.29 -14.05
N ASP A 114 0.84 -16.46 -12.75
CA ASP A 114 0.00 -17.20 -11.82
C ASP A 114 -1.26 -16.37 -11.46
N PRO A 115 -2.48 -16.90 -11.73
CA PRO A 115 -3.73 -16.24 -11.35
C PRO A 115 -3.82 -15.88 -9.86
N SER A 116 -3.28 -16.71 -8.97
CA SER A 116 -3.26 -16.45 -7.52
C SER A 116 -2.42 -15.23 -7.19
N VAL A 117 -1.21 -15.13 -7.76
CA VAL A 117 -0.31 -13.98 -7.57
C VAL A 117 -0.97 -12.71 -8.08
N ARG A 118 -1.60 -12.73 -9.26
CA ARG A 118 -2.33 -11.56 -9.80
C ARG A 118 -3.47 -11.12 -8.89
N PHE A 119 -4.29 -12.08 -8.43
CA PHE A 119 -5.42 -11.79 -7.56
C PHE A 119 -4.96 -11.16 -6.24
N ARG A 120 -3.94 -11.75 -5.60
CA ARG A 120 -3.36 -11.24 -4.35
C ARG A 120 -2.77 -9.83 -4.52
N LEU A 121 -2.02 -9.59 -5.59
CA LEU A 121 -1.48 -8.26 -5.90
C LEU A 121 -2.59 -7.21 -6.10
N ALA A 122 -3.68 -7.57 -6.79
CA ALA A 122 -4.84 -6.68 -6.96
C ALA A 122 -5.54 -6.39 -5.63
N LEU A 123 -5.71 -7.41 -4.77
CA LEU A 123 -6.33 -7.28 -3.45
C LEU A 123 -5.49 -6.38 -2.53
N TYR A 124 -4.17 -6.60 -2.49
CA TYR A 124 -3.28 -5.76 -1.69
C TYR A 124 -3.18 -4.34 -2.23
N ALA A 125 -3.26 -4.13 -3.55
CA ALA A 125 -3.37 -2.79 -4.12
C ALA A 125 -4.66 -2.08 -3.65
N ALA A 126 -5.79 -2.79 -3.53
CA ALA A 126 -7.02 -2.23 -2.94
C ALA A 126 -6.82 -1.86 -1.47
N ARG A 127 -6.19 -2.72 -0.66
CA ARG A 127 -5.84 -2.43 0.74
C ARG A 127 -5.01 -1.15 0.85
N HIS A 128 -3.95 -1.04 0.06
CA HIS A 128 -3.05 0.11 0.07
C HIS A 128 -3.75 1.39 -0.39
N GLN A 129 -4.61 1.33 -1.40
CA GLN A 129 -5.41 2.47 -1.84
C GLN A 129 -6.40 2.94 -0.77
N ALA A 130 -6.99 2.03 -0.01
CA ALA A 130 -7.85 2.38 1.12
C ALA A 130 -7.06 3.17 2.18
N ALA A 131 -5.85 2.73 2.51
CA ALA A 131 -4.96 3.42 3.44
C ALA A 131 -4.58 4.83 2.94
N VAL A 132 -4.14 4.96 1.68
CA VAL A 132 -3.82 6.27 1.07
C VAL A 132 -5.02 7.22 1.11
N ARG A 133 -6.20 6.72 0.76
CA ARG A 133 -7.43 7.52 0.74
C ARG A 133 -7.84 7.98 2.14
N LEU A 134 -7.62 7.16 3.18
CA LEU A 134 -7.84 7.57 4.57
C LEU A 134 -6.84 8.66 4.99
N GLU A 135 -5.59 8.55 4.57
CA GLU A 135 -4.56 9.55 4.84
C GLU A 135 -4.85 10.90 4.17
N ASN A 136 -5.25 10.89 2.90
CA ASN A 136 -5.69 12.11 2.20
C ASN A 136 -6.88 12.77 2.93
N ALA A 137 -7.80 11.97 3.47
CA ALA A 137 -8.91 12.50 4.25
C ALA A 137 -8.45 13.11 5.58
N ARG A 138 -7.46 12.50 6.26
CA ARG A 138 -6.82 13.05 7.47
C ARG A 138 -6.17 14.40 7.19
N LEU A 139 -5.51 14.52 6.04
CA LEU A 139 -4.85 15.72 5.56
C LEU A 139 -5.82 16.79 5.01
N ALA A 140 -7.11 16.47 4.90
CA ALA A 140 -8.13 17.30 4.24
C ALA A 140 -7.83 17.60 2.76
N ASP A 141 -7.16 16.67 2.08
CA ASP A 141 -6.95 16.70 0.63
C ASP A 141 -8.17 16.11 -0.09
N ALA A 142 -9.07 16.99 -0.53
CA ALA A 142 -10.30 16.58 -1.22
C ALA A 142 -10.03 15.91 -2.57
N ALA A 143 -9.00 16.35 -3.31
CA ALA A 143 -8.64 15.75 -4.60
C ALA A 143 -8.11 14.32 -4.38
N GLY A 144 -7.18 14.15 -3.45
CA GLY A 144 -6.66 12.82 -3.09
C GLY A 144 -7.72 11.87 -2.53
N VAL A 145 -8.75 12.37 -1.85
CA VAL A 145 -9.90 11.55 -1.41
C VAL A 145 -10.75 11.10 -2.60
N GLN A 146 -11.00 12.00 -3.55
CA GLN A 146 -11.77 11.68 -4.76
C GLN A 146 -11.02 10.66 -5.62
N ASP A 147 -9.74 10.91 -5.90
CA ASP A 147 -8.88 10.03 -6.69
C ASP A 147 -8.76 8.65 -6.05
N GLY A 148 -8.51 8.60 -4.73
CA GLY A 148 -8.46 7.33 -3.99
C GLY A 148 -9.78 6.56 -4.04
N SER A 149 -10.92 7.25 -4.04
CA SER A 149 -12.24 6.61 -4.17
C SER A 149 -12.47 6.03 -5.56
N GLN A 150 -12.02 6.73 -6.61
CA GLN A 150 -12.06 6.21 -7.99
C GLN A 150 -11.15 4.99 -8.15
N GLN A 151 -9.94 5.05 -7.59
CA GLN A 151 -8.98 3.96 -7.69
C GLN A 151 -9.45 2.70 -6.94
N LEU A 152 -10.09 2.87 -5.79
CA LEU A 152 -10.72 1.74 -5.07
C LEU A 152 -11.84 1.08 -5.88
N ALA A 153 -12.69 1.87 -6.54
CA ALA A 153 -13.74 1.34 -7.40
C ALA A 153 -13.16 0.57 -8.60
N GLN A 154 -12.07 1.07 -9.19
CA GLN A 154 -11.34 0.37 -10.26
C GLN A 154 -10.72 -0.95 -9.76
N ASN A 155 -10.14 -0.96 -8.57
CA ASN A 155 -9.57 -2.16 -7.99
C ASN A 155 -10.65 -3.21 -7.70
N ALA A 156 -11.83 -2.80 -7.20
CA ALA A 156 -12.97 -3.70 -7.03
C ALA A 156 -13.43 -4.31 -8.36
N GLU A 157 -13.50 -3.52 -9.43
CA GLU A 157 -13.82 -4.03 -10.77
C GLU A 157 -12.76 -5.01 -11.29
N SER A 158 -11.46 -4.70 -11.14
CA SER A 158 -10.39 -5.63 -11.51
C SER A 158 -10.46 -6.95 -10.74
N LEU A 159 -10.76 -6.89 -9.44
CA LEU A 159 -10.94 -8.07 -8.60
C LEU A 159 -12.15 -8.90 -9.05
N ARG A 160 -13.28 -8.27 -9.41
CA ARG A 160 -14.45 -8.97 -9.98
C ARG A 160 -14.11 -9.72 -11.27
N GLN A 161 -13.30 -9.12 -12.14
CA GLN A 161 -12.90 -9.74 -13.40
C GLN A 161 -11.91 -10.91 -13.22
N MET A 162 -11.15 -10.90 -12.13
CA MET A 162 -10.19 -11.95 -11.78
C MET A 162 -10.82 -13.09 -10.96
N ALA A 163 -11.88 -12.79 -10.20
CA ALA A 163 -12.64 -13.76 -9.45
C ALA A 163 -13.26 -14.76 -10.42
N VAL A 164 -12.82 -16.01 -10.34
CA VAL A 164 -13.39 -17.11 -11.12
C VAL A 164 -14.69 -17.51 -10.42
N GLY A 165 -15.79 -17.57 -11.18
CA GLY A 165 -17.06 -18.13 -10.70
C GLY A 165 -17.00 -19.63 -10.50
#